data_AF-A0A8T7CC06-F1
#
_entry.id   AF-A0A8T7CC06-F1
#
_cell.length_a   1.000
_cell.length_b   1.000
_cell.length_c   1.000
_cell.angle_alpha   90.00
_cell.angle_beta   90.00
_cell.angle_gamma   90.00
#
_symmetry.space_group_name_H-M   'P 1'
#
loop_
_entity.id
_entity.type
_entity.pdbx_description
1 polymer ?
#
loop_
_entity_poly.entity_id
_entity_poly.type
_entity_poly.pdbx_seq_one_letter_code
_entity_poly.pdbx_strand_id
1 'polypeptide(L)'
;MKVIISIVLITLLAPASYAASPADVAAAARLIQQTAKMLEKYAAAGIELEAPEPRADAEGKYVSPYMSSGDRTAWADKALQASVGSAAGKEAGKKAAGMLAKKVPFGGLMGKKVTDKAGSQGAVMAAGGWEFIRENSDLSFDNADNTAVYLHVTHAGTAGYEEALSAAFDIYPDLKKRYSGAIKKAQQEARKAQKKKKK
;
A
#
# COMPACT_ATOMS: atom_id res chain seq x y z
N MET A 1 10.28 30.87 -49.70
CA MET A 1 10.39 31.89 -48.63
C MET A 1 9.71 31.33 -47.38
N LYS A 2 10.27 31.66 -46.21
CA LYS A 2 10.22 30.95 -44.91
C LYS A 2 8.83 30.52 -44.37
N VAL A 3 8.77 29.26 -43.94
CA VAL A 3 7.76 28.66 -43.07
C VAL A 3 7.99 29.17 -41.64
N ILE A 4 6.98 29.74 -40.99
CA ILE A 4 7.02 30.13 -39.58
C ILE A 4 6.21 29.09 -38.80
N ILE A 5 6.94 28.17 -38.14
CA ILE A 5 6.38 27.23 -37.17
C ILE A 5 6.30 27.96 -35.84
N SER A 6 5.08 28.32 -35.42
CA SER A 6 4.83 28.85 -34.09
C SER A 6 4.90 27.71 -33.07
N ILE A 7 6.01 27.64 -32.33
CA ILE A 7 6.15 26.78 -31.17
C ILE A 7 5.36 27.42 -30.02
N VAL A 8 4.23 26.82 -29.67
CA VAL A 8 3.52 27.11 -28.41
C VAL A 8 4.37 26.54 -27.28
N LEU A 9 4.98 27.46 -26.52
CA LEU A 9 5.74 27.17 -25.31
C LEU A 9 4.76 26.76 -24.20
N ILE A 10 4.50 25.45 -24.08
CA ILE A 10 3.85 24.88 -22.90
C ILE A 10 4.86 25.01 -21.75
N THR A 11 4.62 25.97 -20.86
CA THR A 11 5.29 26.05 -19.57
C THR A 11 5.00 24.77 -18.79
N LEU A 12 5.97 23.86 -18.77
CA LEU A 12 6.02 22.72 -17.87
C LEU A 12 5.99 23.25 -16.44
N LEU A 13 4.84 23.14 -15.77
CA LEU A 13 4.77 23.23 -14.32
C LEU A 13 5.56 22.01 -13.80
N ALA A 14 6.79 22.22 -13.36
CA ALA A 14 7.61 21.17 -12.79
C ALA A 14 6.82 20.53 -11.61
N PRO A 15 6.64 19.20 -11.57
CA PRO A 15 6.14 18.58 -10.36
C PRO A 15 7.14 18.91 -9.26
N ALA A 16 6.67 19.48 -8.16
CA ALA A 16 7.47 19.64 -6.96
C ALA A 16 7.97 18.25 -6.55
N SER A 17 9.21 17.94 -6.88
CA SER A 17 9.88 16.72 -6.47
C SER A 17 10.00 16.76 -4.95
N TYR A 18 9.05 16.15 -4.24
CA TYR A 18 9.24 15.79 -2.85
C TYR A 18 10.41 14.82 -2.80
N ALA A 19 11.62 15.35 -2.56
CA ALA A 19 12.77 14.52 -2.26
C ALA A 19 12.49 13.88 -0.90
N ALA A 20 11.99 12.63 -0.87
CA ALA A 20 11.76 12.00 0.42
C ALA A 20 13.10 11.82 1.14
N SER A 21 13.07 12.08 2.44
CA SER A 21 14.27 12.00 3.25
C SER A 21 14.73 10.55 3.39
N PRO A 22 16.00 10.29 3.72
CA PRO A 22 16.44 8.94 4.09
C PRO A 22 15.62 8.29 5.22
N ALA A 23 15.00 9.11 6.08
CA ALA A 23 14.10 8.62 7.13
C ALA A 23 12.77 8.11 6.56
N ASP A 24 12.22 8.77 5.54
CA ASP A 24 10.98 8.37 4.87
C ASP A 24 11.19 7.07 4.08
N VAL A 25 12.34 6.95 3.40
CA VAL A 25 12.75 5.71 2.71
C VAL A 25 12.91 4.56 3.70
N ALA A 26 13.55 4.81 4.86
CA ALA A 26 13.69 3.79 5.90
C ALA A 26 12.34 3.38 6.52
N ALA A 27 11.38 4.31 6.63
CA ALA A 27 10.03 4.01 7.11
C ALA A 27 9.26 3.12 6.11
N ALA A 28 9.32 3.43 4.82
CA ALA A 28 8.70 2.60 3.76
C ALA A 28 9.31 1.18 3.73
N ALA A 29 10.64 1.06 3.79
CA ALA A 29 11.31 -0.25 3.83
C ALA A 29 10.93 -1.08 5.08
N ARG A 30 10.76 -0.43 6.24
CA ARG A 30 10.23 -1.12 7.45
C ARG A 30 8.81 -1.62 7.24
N LEU A 31 7.96 -0.84 6.59
CA LEU A 31 6.58 -1.23 6.35
C LEU A 31 6.51 -2.47 5.46
N ILE A 32 7.30 -2.53 4.40
CA ILE A 32 7.40 -3.72 3.54
C ILE A 32 7.89 -4.93 4.33
N GLN A 33 8.95 -4.81 5.14
CA GLN A 33 9.45 -5.91 5.97
C GLN A 33 8.43 -6.37 7.02
N GLN A 34 7.74 -5.43 7.67
CA GLN A 34 6.65 -5.75 8.60
C GLN A 34 5.52 -6.49 7.90
N THR A 35 5.18 -6.07 6.67
CA THR A 35 4.16 -6.68 5.84
C THR A 35 4.56 -8.11 5.48
N ALA A 36 5.74 -8.33 4.92
CA ALA A 36 6.26 -9.67 4.60
C ALA A 36 6.22 -10.62 5.81
N LYS A 37 6.71 -10.15 6.98
CA LYS A 37 6.68 -10.94 8.22
C LYS A 37 5.26 -11.27 8.68
N MET A 38 4.30 -10.37 8.48
CA MET A 38 2.89 -10.66 8.76
C MET A 38 2.38 -11.75 7.83
N LEU A 39 2.70 -11.70 6.53
CA LEU A 39 2.22 -12.67 5.55
C LEU A 39 2.75 -14.08 5.78
N GLU A 40 4.05 -14.21 6.08
CA GLU A 40 4.68 -15.49 6.42
C GLU A 40 3.91 -16.22 7.55
N LYS A 41 3.49 -15.48 8.57
CA LYS A 41 2.71 -16.02 9.70
C LYS A 41 1.36 -16.61 9.26
N TYR A 42 0.71 -16.07 8.22
CA TYR A 42 -0.63 -16.49 7.80
C TYR A 42 -0.61 -17.55 6.69
N ALA A 43 0.41 -17.57 5.84
CA ALA A 43 0.60 -18.62 4.83
C ALA A 43 0.72 -20.03 5.45
N ALA A 44 1.30 -20.13 6.65
CA ALA A 44 1.49 -21.40 7.36
C ALA A 44 0.19 -22.07 7.87
N ALA A 45 -0.98 -21.43 7.76
CA ALA A 45 -2.20 -21.90 8.40
C ALA A 45 -2.98 -22.98 7.62
N GLY A 46 -2.78 -23.12 6.30
CA GLY A 46 -3.36 -24.19 5.47
C GLY A 46 -4.89 -24.26 5.45
N ILE A 47 -5.59 -23.17 5.76
CA ILE A 47 -7.06 -23.09 5.75
C ILE A 47 -7.49 -22.34 4.49
N GLU A 48 -8.33 -22.96 3.69
CA GLU A 48 -8.99 -22.30 2.58
C GLU A 48 -10.02 -21.29 3.14
N LEU A 49 -9.81 -20.03 2.79
CA LEU A 49 -10.66 -18.91 3.17
C LEU A 49 -11.48 -18.50 1.94
N GLU A 50 -12.75 -18.21 2.14
CA GLU A 50 -13.58 -17.57 1.12
C GLU A 50 -13.29 -16.06 1.15
N ALA A 51 -12.95 -15.50 -0.01
CA ALA A 51 -12.72 -14.06 -0.16
C ALA A 51 -14.07 -13.32 -0.06
N PRO A 52 -14.17 -12.26 0.74
CA PRO A 52 -15.34 -11.37 0.73
C PRO A 52 -15.55 -10.75 -0.65
N GLU A 53 -16.80 -10.60 -1.07
CA GLU A 53 -17.12 -9.98 -2.35
C GLU A 53 -16.79 -8.48 -2.33
N PRO A 54 -15.98 -7.98 -3.29
CA PRO A 54 -15.72 -6.56 -3.41
C PRO A 54 -16.92 -5.82 -4.02
N ARG A 55 -17.00 -4.50 -3.80
CA ARG A 55 -17.88 -3.64 -4.58
C ARG A 55 -17.25 -3.43 -5.96
N ALA A 56 -18.07 -3.48 -7.01
CA ALA A 56 -17.66 -3.20 -8.39
C ALA A 56 -17.67 -1.69 -8.70
N ASP A 57 -17.10 -0.90 -7.78
CA ASP A 57 -16.98 0.56 -7.86
C ASP A 57 -15.77 1.02 -7.04
N ALA A 58 -15.41 2.30 -7.14
CA ALA A 58 -14.39 2.95 -6.31
C ALA A 58 -14.96 3.88 -5.23
N GLU A 59 -16.22 3.68 -4.84
CA GLU A 59 -16.96 4.56 -3.92
C GLU A 59 -16.89 4.10 -2.45
N GLY A 60 -16.54 2.84 -2.22
CA GLY A 60 -16.30 2.28 -0.90
C GLY A 60 -15.19 3.01 -0.14
N LYS A 61 -15.22 2.88 1.18
CA LYS A 61 -14.25 3.52 2.09
C LYS A 61 -12.80 3.08 1.85
N TYR A 62 -12.59 1.86 1.38
CA TYR A 62 -11.28 1.29 1.10
C TYR A 62 -11.21 0.88 -0.36
N VAL A 63 -10.55 1.71 -1.18
CA VAL A 63 -10.30 1.40 -2.60
C VAL A 63 -9.18 0.35 -2.71
N SER A 64 -9.40 -0.66 -3.54
CA SER A 64 -8.46 -1.76 -3.74
C SER A 64 -7.19 -1.28 -4.47
N PRO A 65 -5.98 -1.71 -4.04
CA PRO A 65 -4.75 -1.50 -4.81
C PRO A 65 -4.67 -2.36 -6.08
N TYR A 66 -5.64 -3.25 -6.32
CA TYR A 66 -5.75 -4.10 -7.50
C TYR A 66 -7.06 -3.86 -8.24
N MET A 67 -7.00 -3.98 -9.57
CA MET A 67 -8.18 -4.01 -10.44
C MET A 67 -8.87 -5.37 -10.40
N SER A 68 -10.10 -5.45 -10.88
CA SER A 68 -10.82 -6.72 -11.06
C SER A 68 -10.12 -7.69 -12.02
N SER A 69 -9.28 -7.19 -12.93
CA SER A 69 -8.40 -8.00 -13.78
C SER A 69 -7.27 -8.73 -13.03
N GLY A 70 -7.00 -8.32 -11.79
CA GLY A 70 -5.86 -8.78 -10.99
C GLY A 70 -4.60 -7.92 -11.12
N ASP A 71 -4.60 -6.93 -12.02
CA ASP A 71 -3.49 -6.01 -12.19
C ASP A 71 -3.41 -4.99 -11.06
N ARG A 72 -2.20 -4.51 -10.74
CA ARG A 72 -2.04 -3.42 -9.77
C ARG A 72 -2.54 -2.10 -10.36
N THR A 73 -3.22 -1.31 -9.54
CA THR A 73 -3.73 0.01 -9.92
C THR A 73 -2.60 1.02 -10.14
N ALA A 74 -2.84 2.00 -11.01
CA ALA A 74 -1.88 3.06 -11.30
C ALA A 74 -1.51 3.88 -10.05
N TRP A 75 -2.44 4.06 -9.11
CA TRP A 75 -2.18 4.80 -7.87
C TRP A 75 -1.28 4.00 -6.92
N ALA A 76 -1.41 2.67 -6.87
CA ALA A 76 -0.54 1.82 -6.06
C ALA A 76 0.88 1.78 -6.64
N ASP A 77 1.03 1.73 -7.97
CA ASP A 77 2.32 1.90 -8.65
C ASP A 77 2.95 3.25 -8.33
N LYS A 78 2.17 4.32 -8.39
CA LYS A 78 2.64 5.68 -8.12
C LYS A 78 3.05 5.88 -6.67
N ALA A 79 2.28 5.35 -5.71
CA ALA A 79 2.64 5.37 -4.29
C ALA A 79 3.95 4.62 -4.02
N LEU A 80 4.16 3.47 -4.68
CA LEU A 80 5.39 2.71 -4.62
C LEU A 80 6.56 3.48 -5.26
N GLN A 81 6.36 4.06 -6.44
CA GLN A 81 7.36 4.88 -7.12
C GLN A 81 7.68 6.17 -6.37
N ALA A 82 6.75 6.77 -5.64
CA ALA A 82 7.06 7.93 -4.80
C ALA A 82 7.97 7.51 -3.62
N SER A 83 7.70 6.34 -3.05
CA SER A 83 8.47 5.76 -1.95
C SER A 83 9.87 5.30 -2.39
N VAL A 84 9.96 4.66 -3.57
CA VAL A 84 11.19 4.09 -4.14
C VAL A 84 11.95 5.09 -5.01
N GLY A 85 11.28 5.98 -5.72
CA GLY A 85 11.86 7.07 -6.52
C GLY A 85 12.53 8.12 -5.65
N SER A 86 12.01 8.35 -4.44
CA SER A 86 12.76 9.06 -3.40
C SER A 86 13.96 8.28 -2.86
N ALA A 87 13.97 6.95 -3.05
CA ALA A 87 15.09 6.06 -2.77
C ALA A 87 16.02 5.84 -3.98
N ALA A 88 15.79 6.51 -5.14
CA ALA A 88 16.60 6.38 -6.36
C ALA A 88 18.04 6.92 -6.23
N GLY A 89 18.49 7.28 -5.03
CA GLY A 89 19.89 7.18 -4.68
C GLY A 89 20.20 5.75 -4.22
N LYS A 90 20.96 4.98 -5.01
CA LYS A 90 21.60 3.72 -4.52
C LYS A 90 22.30 3.92 -3.16
N GLU A 91 22.72 5.14 -2.88
CA GLU A 91 23.25 5.62 -1.60
C GLU A 91 22.20 5.69 -0.47
N ALA A 92 20.98 6.18 -0.74
CA ALA A 92 19.89 6.30 0.21
C ALA A 92 19.26 4.94 0.56
N GLY A 93 19.10 4.05 -0.43
CA GLY A 93 18.67 2.66 -0.20
C GLY A 93 19.68 1.87 0.65
N LYS A 94 20.98 2.01 0.39
CA LYS A 94 22.05 1.43 1.23
C LYS A 94 22.08 2.04 2.64
N LYS A 95 21.88 3.36 2.77
CA LYS A 95 21.80 4.04 4.07
C LYS A 95 20.57 3.59 4.86
N ALA A 96 19.39 3.50 4.24
CA ALA A 96 18.19 2.99 4.88
C ALA A 96 18.38 1.52 5.31
N ALA A 97 18.87 0.64 4.43
CA ALA A 97 19.21 -0.75 4.78
C ALA A 97 20.23 -0.84 5.92
N GLY A 98 21.27 0.00 5.91
CA GLY A 98 22.27 0.10 6.98
C GLY A 98 21.71 0.65 8.30
N MET A 99 20.74 1.57 8.25
CA MET A 99 20.03 2.10 9.43
C MET A 99 18.96 1.13 9.97
N LEU A 100 18.49 0.18 9.16
CA LEU A 100 17.65 -0.94 9.61
C LEU A 100 18.48 -2.07 10.22
N ALA A 101 19.64 -2.36 9.64
CA ALA A 101 20.57 -3.36 10.15
C ALA A 101 21.20 -2.93 11.50
N LYS A 102 21.45 -1.63 11.68
CA LYS A 102 21.87 -1.08 12.97
C LYS A 102 20.62 -0.87 13.84
N LYS A 103 20.56 -1.47 15.04
CA LYS A 103 19.56 -1.17 16.10
C LYS A 103 19.73 0.27 16.62
N VAL A 104 19.63 1.28 15.75
CA VAL A 104 19.69 2.69 16.16
C VAL A 104 18.26 3.14 16.43
N PRO A 105 17.89 3.46 17.68
CA PRO A 105 16.66 4.20 17.93
C PRO A 105 16.85 5.59 17.30
N PHE A 106 16.09 5.89 16.25
CA PHE A 106 16.20 7.12 15.47
C PHE A 106 15.94 8.36 16.35
N GLY A 107 16.97 8.89 17.00
CA GLY A 107 16.97 10.20 17.64
C GLY A 107 17.52 11.25 16.67
N GLY A 108 16.73 12.25 16.31
CA GLY A 108 17.20 13.41 15.53
C GLY A 108 16.15 14.07 14.63
N LEU A 109 15.20 13.30 14.08
CA LEU A 109 14.05 13.83 13.32
C LEU A 109 12.72 13.14 13.70
N MET A 110 12.72 12.45 14.85
CA MET A 110 11.57 11.72 15.41
C MET A 110 10.86 12.57 16.49
N GLY A 111 10.75 13.88 16.29
CA GLY A 111 10.14 14.81 17.25
C GLY A 111 8.73 15.27 16.88
N LYS A 112 8.34 15.19 15.60
CA LYS A 112 6.96 15.43 15.17
C LYS A 112 6.27 14.09 15.03
N LYS A 113 5.35 13.80 15.93
CA LYS A 113 4.33 12.76 15.73
C LYS A 113 3.61 13.07 14.43
N VAL A 114 4.06 12.50 13.31
CA VAL A 114 3.22 12.42 12.12
C VAL A 114 2.05 11.57 12.55
N THR A 115 0.89 12.20 12.75
CA THR A 115 -0.32 11.49 13.12
C THR A 115 -0.76 10.64 11.93
N ASP A 116 -1.41 9.51 12.20
CA ASP A 116 -1.91 8.61 11.15
C ASP A 116 -2.69 9.36 10.05
N LYS A 117 -3.41 10.44 10.42
CA LYS A 117 -4.16 11.28 9.49
C LYS A 117 -3.25 12.14 8.58
N ALA A 118 -2.21 12.76 9.14
CA ALA A 118 -1.28 13.57 8.36
C ALA A 118 -0.44 12.70 7.42
N GLY A 119 -0.01 11.52 7.90
CA GLY A 119 0.70 10.53 7.08
C GLY A 119 -0.17 10.01 5.93
N SER A 120 -1.41 9.61 6.24
CA SER A 120 -2.39 9.16 5.24
C SER A 120 -2.69 10.20 4.17
N GLN A 121 -2.85 11.47 4.54
CA GLN A 121 -3.05 12.55 3.56
C GLN A 121 -1.83 12.72 2.63
N GLY A 122 -0.61 12.64 3.18
CA GLY A 122 0.61 12.65 2.37
C GLY A 122 0.69 11.47 1.41
N ALA A 123 0.33 10.26 1.87
CA ALA A 123 0.28 9.05 1.05
C ALA A 123 -0.76 9.18 -0.08
N VAL A 124 -1.95 9.73 0.20
CA VAL A 124 -2.97 10.01 -0.81
C VAL A 124 -2.44 10.98 -1.87
N MET A 125 -1.77 12.07 -1.46
CA MET A 125 -1.18 13.01 -2.41
C MET A 125 -0.08 12.35 -3.26
N ALA A 126 0.78 11.53 -2.65
CA ALA A 126 1.83 10.78 -3.35
C ALA A 126 1.23 9.79 -4.37
N ALA A 127 0.10 9.18 -4.04
CA ALA A 127 -0.66 8.30 -4.94
C ALA A 127 -1.40 9.05 -6.07
N GLY A 128 -1.41 10.38 -6.07
CA GLY A 128 -2.05 11.22 -7.09
C GLY A 128 -3.35 11.90 -6.66
N GLY A 129 -3.76 11.77 -5.40
CA GLY A 129 -5.00 12.34 -4.87
C GLY A 129 -6.19 11.38 -4.95
N TRP A 130 -7.26 11.69 -4.19
CA TRP A 130 -8.45 10.84 -4.11
C TRP A 130 -9.21 10.68 -5.43
N GLU A 131 -9.23 11.72 -6.26
CA GLU A 131 -9.84 11.68 -7.60
C GLU A 131 -9.11 10.66 -8.47
N PHE A 132 -7.79 10.78 -8.60
CA PHE A 132 -6.95 9.84 -9.34
C PHE A 132 -7.06 8.40 -8.81
N ILE A 133 -7.05 8.21 -7.48
CA ILE A 133 -7.21 6.88 -6.86
C ILE A 133 -8.52 6.24 -7.32
N ARG A 134 -9.63 6.99 -7.30
CA ARG A 134 -10.95 6.46 -7.66
C ARG A 134 -11.10 6.23 -9.16
N GLU A 135 -10.64 7.16 -9.99
CA GLU A 135 -10.70 7.04 -11.44
C GLU A 135 -9.89 5.85 -11.98
N ASN A 136 -8.85 5.44 -11.26
CA ASN A 136 -7.95 4.35 -11.66
C ASN A 136 -8.19 3.06 -10.86
N SER A 137 -9.41 2.87 -10.35
CA SER A 137 -9.81 1.67 -9.61
C SER A 137 -11.24 1.27 -9.98
N ASP A 138 -11.51 -0.03 -9.94
CA ASP A 138 -12.84 -0.62 -10.20
C ASP A 138 -13.35 -1.48 -9.03
N LEU A 139 -12.55 -1.59 -7.96
CA LEU A 139 -12.89 -2.36 -6.76
C LEU A 139 -12.73 -1.53 -5.49
N SER A 140 -13.69 -1.67 -4.58
CA SER A 140 -13.64 -1.07 -3.25
C SER A 140 -14.41 -1.86 -2.20
N PHE A 141 -14.29 -1.44 -0.94
CA PHE A 141 -14.90 -2.08 0.22
C PHE A 141 -15.38 -1.04 1.23
N ASP A 142 -16.43 -1.38 1.98
CA ASP A 142 -16.95 -0.51 3.04
C ASP A 142 -16.21 -0.68 4.37
N ASN A 143 -15.52 -1.82 4.57
CA ASN A 143 -14.88 -2.15 5.84
C ASN A 143 -13.48 -2.76 5.66
N ALA A 144 -12.58 -2.38 6.56
CA ALA A 144 -11.19 -2.80 6.55
C ALA A 144 -10.99 -4.30 6.72
N ASP A 145 -11.89 -5.01 7.43
CA ASP A 145 -11.72 -6.44 7.66
C ASP A 145 -11.93 -7.22 6.36
N ASN A 146 -12.97 -6.86 5.59
CA ASN A 146 -13.23 -7.46 4.28
C ASN A 146 -12.10 -7.14 3.29
N THR A 147 -11.63 -5.90 3.26
CA THR A 147 -10.46 -5.53 2.44
C THR A 147 -9.24 -6.37 2.79
N ALA A 148 -8.94 -6.50 4.09
CA ALA A 148 -7.79 -7.27 4.55
C ALA A 148 -7.88 -8.75 4.15
N VAL A 149 -9.04 -9.38 4.35
CA VAL A 149 -9.25 -10.78 3.99
C VAL A 149 -9.21 -10.94 2.47
N TYR A 150 -9.88 -10.08 1.70
CA TYR A 150 -9.87 -10.13 0.25
C TYR A 150 -8.46 -10.02 -0.33
N LEU A 151 -7.69 -9.01 0.08
CA LEU A 151 -6.33 -8.81 -0.40
C LEU A 151 -5.44 -10.01 -0.07
N HIS A 152 -5.58 -10.54 1.15
CA HIS A 152 -4.81 -11.70 1.56
C HIS A 152 -5.16 -12.96 0.78
N VAL A 153 -6.44 -13.25 0.61
CA VAL A 153 -6.88 -14.49 -0.05
C VAL A 153 -6.61 -14.45 -1.55
N THR A 154 -6.84 -13.30 -2.18
CA THR A 154 -6.80 -13.17 -3.65
C THR A 154 -5.41 -12.89 -4.18
N HIS A 155 -4.60 -12.11 -3.46
CA HIS A 155 -3.33 -11.61 -3.98
C HIS A 155 -2.09 -12.01 -3.16
N ALA A 156 -2.23 -12.59 -1.97
CA ALA A 156 -1.05 -13.02 -1.22
C ALA A 156 -0.26 -14.08 -1.99
N GLY A 157 1.06 -13.89 -2.05
CA GLY A 157 1.95 -14.77 -2.82
C GLY A 157 2.11 -14.37 -4.30
N THR A 158 1.36 -13.36 -4.78
CA THR A 158 1.66 -12.74 -6.08
C THR A 158 2.87 -11.81 -5.96
N ALA A 159 3.62 -11.68 -7.05
CA ALA A 159 4.77 -10.78 -7.08
C ALA A 159 4.31 -9.33 -6.88
N GLY A 160 4.97 -8.60 -5.98
CA GLY A 160 4.63 -7.20 -5.72
C GLY A 160 3.48 -6.99 -4.73
N TYR A 161 3.02 -8.04 -4.05
CA TYR A 161 1.91 -7.97 -3.11
C TYR A 161 2.25 -7.18 -1.84
N GLU A 162 3.44 -7.38 -1.28
CA GLU A 162 3.92 -6.63 -0.12
C GLU A 162 3.95 -5.13 -0.39
N GLU A 163 4.37 -4.75 -1.60
CA GLU A 163 4.43 -3.36 -2.05
C GLU A 163 3.03 -2.76 -2.22
N ALA A 164 2.12 -3.48 -2.89
CA ALA A 164 0.74 -3.03 -3.07
C ALA A 164 0.00 -2.90 -1.73
N LEU A 165 0.19 -3.87 -0.82
CA LEU A 165 -0.38 -3.86 0.52
C LEU A 165 0.22 -2.75 1.38
N SER A 166 1.53 -2.47 1.23
CA SER A 166 2.18 -1.32 1.88
C SER A 166 1.56 0.00 1.43
N ALA A 167 1.35 0.19 0.11
CA ALA A 167 0.69 1.39 -0.40
C ALA A 167 -0.73 1.56 0.17
N ALA A 168 -1.49 0.47 0.27
CA ALA A 168 -2.80 0.50 0.91
C ALA A 168 -2.71 0.85 2.41
N PHE A 169 -1.72 0.33 3.14
CA PHE A 169 -1.51 0.63 4.56
C PHE A 169 -1.12 2.08 4.84
N ASP A 170 -0.37 2.71 3.93
CA ASP A 170 -0.01 4.12 4.06
C ASP A 170 -1.22 5.04 3.88
N ILE A 171 -2.12 4.70 2.94
CA ILE A 171 -3.38 5.43 2.74
C ILE A 171 -4.40 5.11 3.85
N TYR A 172 -4.45 3.87 4.30
CA TYR A 172 -5.43 3.37 5.29
C TYR A 172 -4.73 2.79 6.54
N PRO A 173 -4.30 3.63 7.50
CA PRO A 173 -3.63 3.17 8.71
C PRO A 173 -4.49 2.25 9.60
N ASP A 174 -5.81 2.39 9.54
CA ASP A 174 -6.75 1.51 10.23
C ASP A 174 -6.83 0.12 9.60
N LEU A 175 -6.72 0.02 8.27
CA LEU A 175 -6.56 -1.26 7.57
C LEU A 175 -5.31 -1.99 8.07
N LYS A 176 -4.16 -1.30 8.16
CA LYS A 176 -2.91 -1.86 8.71
C LYS A 176 -3.11 -2.44 10.11
N LYS A 177 -3.79 -1.69 10.99
CA LYS A 177 -4.04 -2.12 12.38
C LYS A 177 -4.93 -3.35 12.46
N ARG A 178 -5.89 -3.49 11.53
CA ARG A 178 -6.91 -4.56 11.57
C ARG A 178 -6.51 -5.80 10.78
N TYR A 179 -5.63 -5.68 9.80
CA TYR A 179 -5.27 -6.72 8.83
C TYR A 179 -5.02 -8.10 9.47
N SER A 180 -4.09 -8.14 10.42
CA SER A 180 -3.74 -9.37 11.14
C SER A 180 -4.91 -9.97 11.96
N GLY A 181 -5.73 -9.11 12.55
CA GLY A 181 -6.90 -9.53 13.33
C GLY A 181 -8.01 -10.09 12.44
N ALA A 182 -8.26 -9.43 11.30
CA ALA A 182 -9.26 -9.83 10.32
C ALA A 182 -8.97 -11.23 9.74
N ILE A 183 -7.74 -11.48 9.30
CA ILE A 183 -7.34 -12.80 8.77
C ILE A 183 -7.46 -13.88 9.84
N LYS A 184 -6.99 -13.61 11.07
CA LYS A 184 -7.10 -14.56 12.18
C LYS A 184 -8.55 -14.90 12.48
N LYS A 185 -9.43 -13.89 12.47
CA LYS A 185 -10.87 -14.08 12.70
C LYS A 185 -11.49 -14.94 11.59
N ALA A 186 -11.22 -14.62 10.32
CA ALA A 186 -11.70 -15.40 9.18
C ALA A 186 -11.24 -16.87 9.24
N GLN A 187 -9.97 -17.12 9.57
CA GLN A 187 -9.44 -18.48 9.79
C GLN A 187 -10.15 -19.24 10.92
N GLN A 188 -10.50 -18.56 12.01
CA GLN A 188 -11.24 -19.17 13.11
C GLN A 188 -12.68 -19.52 12.71
N GLU A 189 -13.33 -18.65 11.95
CA GLU A 189 -14.70 -18.86 11.45
C GLU A 189 -14.76 -20.01 10.44
N ALA A 190 -13.83 -20.05 9.48
CA ALA A 190 -13.69 -21.15 8.53
C ALA A 190 -13.48 -22.51 9.25
N ARG A 191 -12.59 -22.57 10.25
CA ARG A 191 -12.38 -23.77 11.08
C ARG A 191 -13.65 -24.21 11.80
N LYS A 192 -14.43 -23.27 12.35
CA LYS A 192 -15.70 -23.57 13.02
C LYS A 192 -16.74 -24.11 12.03
N ALA A 193 -16.85 -23.50 10.84
CA ALA A 193 -17.76 -23.94 9.80
C ALA A 193 -17.44 -25.36 9.30
N GLN A 194 -16.16 -25.67 9.07
CA GLN A 194 -15.70 -27.02 8.69
C GLN A 194 -16.03 -28.06 9.76
N LYS A 195 -15.87 -27.74 11.05
CA LYS A 195 -16.24 -28.65 12.15
C LYS A 195 -17.75 -28.91 12.24
N LYS A 196 -18.59 -27.92 11.91
CA LYS A 196 -20.04 -28.09 11.87
C LYS A 196 -20.49 -28.98 10.71
N LYS A 197 -19.87 -28.85 9.52
CA LYS A 197 -20.18 -29.68 8.34
C LYS A 197 -19.80 -31.17 8.51
N LYS A 198 -18.90 -31.49 9.46
CA LYS A 198 -18.45 -32.86 9.76
C LYS A 198 -19.25 -33.56 10.88
N LYS A 199 -20.21 -32.86 11.50
CA LYS A 199 -21.13 -33.42 12.50
C LYS A 199 -22.48 -33.67 11.86
#